data_AF-A0A8T4SC64-F1
#
_entry.id   AF-A0A8T4SC64-F1
#
_cell.length_a   1.000
_cell.length_b   1.000
_cell.length_c   1.000
_cell.angle_alpha   90.00
_cell.angle_beta   90.00
_cell.angle_gamma   90.00
#
_symmetry.space_group_name_H-M   'P 1'
#
loop_
_entity.id
_entity.type
_entity.pdbx_description
1 polymer ?
#
loop_
_entity_poly.entity_id
_entity_poly.type
_entity_poly.pdbx_seq_one_letter_code
_entity_poly.pdbx_strand_id
1 'polypeptide(L)'
;MPTLYNNMHNNVQIKLGLLYCMILVVLLLPLVLEHNNLITGQAVVQNKGCCAFTCQQTSESDCPSTFYVGQQCAEVASCNVGCCVDAEGYCLSNYLAGRCDAANGRFVTQHECLHEPLCITEPPLYDIRGFIGYPFVFTEQQDGLMFTDDIVGSPGDFLTLKSFIFGDTLGHRLRARVSSDDYEKLLALYDDGAHGDGNANDKLFGAIWRTDDFPTFTGLKRIDITGEVDGEERMIPDYLFLSTNQCVPLQKPWIESDERQNIIFGRINPQQNTIALDPAGIVGLLSTQAKLEDIIARNYAELDMLPATVQETVTKIEQQCDFYDDEQDWIIVLDGNLKTCKQEGNVIISPQQMVLNETMRKSVVEVTFDELLSKYCLFFQTVEQRNAFELEKYLPPEITVHTPLGGVYNTRDVEFSFTLKDTKDGNIDYEIYVDVNNPAAVIDRGTAARDELVTKSIAIPDGQHFIWVEANDSENNLGVSELHEIDVNVKNFIITVDTLDEITFDTSPDVGFTISHVTAPQVEYTVLINSTRDSMADATVVKTDLATIGSRISVPTNLKGTHILQVTAEDSSGDYAKTYPLLIKVKEGTQP
;
A
#
# COMPACT_ATOMS: atom_id res chain seq x y z
N MET A 1 70.03 46.01 -54.14
CA MET A 1 68.70 45.36 -54.28
C MET A 1 68.71 43.99 -53.57
N PRO A 2 68.60 43.90 -52.22
CA PRO A 2 68.58 42.62 -51.52
C PRO A 2 67.31 42.42 -50.66
N THR A 3 66.14 42.86 -51.13
CA THR A 3 64.88 42.80 -50.35
C THR A 3 63.75 41.99 -51.00
N LEU A 4 63.96 41.45 -52.21
CA LEU A 4 62.94 40.65 -52.91
C LEU A 4 63.15 39.13 -52.81
N TYR A 5 64.33 38.66 -52.40
CA TYR A 5 64.61 37.21 -52.34
C TYR A 5 64.18 36.56 -51.01
N ASN A 6 64.18 37.30 -49.89
CA ASN A 6 63.78 36.74 -48.59
C ASN A 6 62.27 36.60 -48.40
N ASN A 7 61.44 37.36 -49.13
CA ASN A 7 59.98 37.29 -49.00
C ASN A 7 59.34 36.13 -49.76
N MET A 8 59.99 35.59 -50.80
CA MET A 8 59.49 34.39 -51.47
C MET A 8 59.81 33.11 -50.69
N HIS A 9 60.97 33.04 -50.02
CA HIS A 9 61.35 31.86 -49.24
C HIS A 9 60.46 31.67 -48.00
N ASN A 10 60.08 32.75 -47.31
CA ASN A 10 59.19 32.66 -46.15
C ASN A 10 57.75 32.27 -46.54
N ASN A 11 57.23 32.76 -47.66
CA ASN A 11 55.87 32.40 -48.09
C ASN A 11 55.74 30.94 -48.53
N VAL A 12 56.80 30.36 -49.11
CA VAL A 12 56.80 28.94 -49.49
C VAL A 12 56.95 28.04 -48.27
N GLN A 13 57.79 28.41 -47.29
CA GLN A 13 57.93 27.62 -46.06
C GLN A 13 56.68 27.65 -45.18
N ILE A 14 55.97 28.78 -45.09
CA ILE A 14 54.71 28.87 -44.34
C ILE A 14 53.62 28.05 -45.02
N LYS A 15 53.54 28.06 -46.35
CA LYS A 15 52.55 27.27 -47.09
C LYS A 15 52.85 25.76 -47.04
N LEU A 16 54.11 25.35 -47.08
CA LEU A 16 54.47 23.94 -46.88
C LEU A 16 54.23 23.49 -45.43
N GLY A 17 54.50 24.34 -44.44
CA GLY A 17 54.23 24.04 -43.04
C GLY A 17 52.74 23.86 -42.73
N LEU A 18 51.88 24.73 -43.28
CA LEU A 18 50.42 24.60 -43.15
C LEU A 18 49.88 23.36 -43.85
N LEU A 19 50.43 23.01 -45.02
CA LEU A 19 50.04 21.79 -45.73
C LEU A 19 50.47 20.53 -44.94
N TYR A 20 51.66 20.52 -44.35
CA TYR A 20 52.13 19.43 -43.50
C TYR A 20 51.28 19.29 -42.23
N CYS A 21 50.91 20.40 -41.58
CA CYS A 21 50.02 20.35 -40.42
C CYS A 21 48.62 19.86 -40.77
N MET A 22 48.03 20.26 -41.90
CA MET A 22 46.73 19.74 -42.33
C MET A 22 46.80 18.24 -42.64
N ILE A 23 47.85 17.79 -43.32
CA ILE A 23 48.04 16.36 -43.62
C ILE A 23 48.24 15.56 -42.33
N LEU A 24 48.98 16.10 -41.35
CA LEU A 24 49.17 15.47 -40.04
C LEU A 24 47.85 15.39 -39.25
N VAL A 25 47.04 16.45 -39.28
CA VAL A 25 45.72 16.47 -38.61
C VAL A 25 44.77 15.48 -39.28
N VAL A 26 44.74 15.40 -40.61
CA VAL A 26 43.90 14.44 -41.34
C VAL A 26 44.39 12.99 -41.18
N LEU A 27 45.69 12.76 -41.04
CA LEU A 27 46.25 11.42 -40.78
C LEU A 27 46.15 10.98 -39.32
N LEU A 28 46.03 11.92 -38.36
CA LEU A 28 45.82 11.63 -36.94
C LEU A 28 44.34 11.54 -36.56
N LEU A 29 43.42 12.10 -37.35
CA LEU A 29 41.99 12.00 -37.11
C LEU A 29 41.44 10.55 -37.02
N PRO A 30 41.95 9.55 -37.79
CA PRO A 30 41.51 8.17 -37.65
C PRO A 30 42.10 7.45 -36.42
N LEU A 31 43.20 7.94 -35.83
CA LEU A 31 43.88 7.31 -34.69
C LEU A 31 43.30 7.73 -33.33
N VAL A 32 42.39 8.70 -33.30
CA VAL A 32 41.64 9.11 -32.09
C VAL A 32 40.20 8.55 -32.11
N LEU A 33 39.83 7.81 -33.15
CA LEU A 33 38.49 7.27 -33.37
C LEU A 33 38.50 5.75 -33.51
N GLU A 34 39.12 5.06 -32.56
CA GLU A 34 38.89 3.62 -32.34
C GLU A 34 38.84 3.33 -30.84
N HIS A 35 37.66 3.51 -30.25
CA HIS A 35 36.98 2.52 -29.40
C HIS A 35 35.71 3.16 -28.83
N ASN A 36 34.56 2.72 -29.36
CA ASN A 36 33.30 2.45 -28.65
C ASN A 36 32.17 2.32 -29.68
N ASN A 37 32.09 1.14 -30.29
CA ASN A 37 30.87 0.71 -30.96
C ASN A 37 29.84 0.33 -29.89
N LEU A 38 28.98 1.28 -29.51
CA LEU A 38 27.63 0.99 -29.04
C LEU A 38 26.70 2.07 -29.63
N ILE A 39 25.79 1.61 -30.48
CA ILE A 39 24.72 2.37 -31.13
C ILE A 39 23.75 2.82 -30.03
N THR A 40 23.51 4.11 -29.80
CA THR A 40 22.35 4.85 -30.35
C THR A 40 22.48 6.36 -30.08
N GLY A 41 22.31 7.17 -31.14
CA GLY A 41 21.52 8.42 -31.05
C GLY A 41 22.14 9.69 -30.47
N GLN A 42 23.32 10.15 -30.92
CA GLN A 42 23.67 11.56 -30.76
C GLN A 42 23.00 12.45 -31.81
N ALA A 43 21.92 13.11 -31.41
CA ALA A 43 21.51 14.43 -31.90
C ALA A 43 20.58 15.07 -30.85
N VAL A 44 21.11 16.02 -30.05
CA VAL A 44 20.27 16.90 -29.23
C VAL A 44 19.59 17.86 -30.21
N VAL A 45 18.40 17.49 -30.68
CA VAL A 45 17.51 18.36 -31.45
C VAL A 45 16.87 19.34 -30.47
N GLN A 46 16.88 20.65 -30.78
CA GLN A 46 16.15 21.65 -30.00
C GLN A 46 14.69 21.20 -29.81
N ASN A 47 14.20 21.22 -28.57
CA ASN A 47 12.90 20.72 -28.07
C ASN A 47 12.79 19.21 -27.77
N LYS A 48 13.90 18.49 -27.63
CA LYS A 48 13.90 17.16 -26.99
C LYS A 48 14.53 17.21 -25.61
N GLY A 49 14.04 16.35 -24.73
CA GLY A 49 14.48 16.18 -23.35
C GLY A 49 14.24 14.76 -22.89
N CYS A 50 14.69 14.42 -21.70
CA CYS A 50 14.51 13.08 -21.19
C CYS A 50 13.16 12.90 -20.50
N CYS A 51 12.40 11.88 -20.90
CA CYS A 51 11.22 11.47 -20.14
C CYS A 51 11.60 10.56 -18.98
N ALA A 52 11.26 10.93 -17.73
CA ALA A 52 11.62 10.14 -16.55
C ALA A 52 11.02 8.72 -16.53
N PHE A 53 9.87 8.53 -17.18
CA PHE A 53 9.14 7.26 -17.14
C PHE A 53 9.60 6.24 -18.19
N THR A 54 10.03 6.70 -19.36
CA THR A 54 10.49 5.82 -20.45
C THR A 54 11.99 5.87 -20.64
N CYS A 55 12.65 6.89 -20.08
CA CYS A 55 14.07 7.17 -20.26
C CYS A 55 14.51 7.21 -21.72
N GLN A 56 13.60 7.72 -22.55
CA GLN A 56 13.82 7.99 -23.96
C GLN A 56 13.86 9.50 -24.19
N GLN A 57 14.73 9.89 -25.13
CA GLN A 57 14.78 11.26 -25.65
C GLN A 57 13.53 11.53 -26.49
N THR A 58 12.63 12.32 -25.94
CA THR A 58 11.33 12.56 -26.56
C THR A 58 10.92 14.03 -26.43
N SER A 59 9.74 14.37 -26.95
CA SER A 59 9.11 15.67 -26.72
C SER A 59 8.33 15.65 -25.41
N GLU A 60 8.11 16.81 -24.79
CA GLU A 60 7.35 16.91 -23.54
C GLU A 60 5.94 16.31 -23.68
N SER A 61 5.29 16.49 -24.83
CA SER A 61 3.95 15.94 -25.11
C SER A 61 3.89 14.41 -25.16
N ASP A 62 5.02 13.76 -25.41
CA ASP A 62 5.11 12.29 -25.50
C ASP A 62 5.58 11.66 -24.17
N CYS A 63 5.81 12.47 -23.13
CA CYS A 63 6.22 11.99 -21.82
C CYS A 63 5.04 11.94 -20.85
N PRO A 64 4.60 10.76 -20.38
CA PRO A 64 3.51 10.65 -19.42
C PRO A 64 3.92 11.01 -17.97
N SER A 65 5.13 11.52 -17.75
CA SER A 65 5.67 11.85 -16.43
C SER A 65 6.58 13.08 -16.47
N THR A 66 7.35 13.30 -15.39
CA THR A 66 8.37 14.34 -15.30
C THR A 66 9.28 14.35 -16.53
N PHE A 67 9.36 15.49 -17.20
CA PHE A 67 10.16 15.70 -18.40
C PHE A 67 11.34 16.63 -18.10
N TYR A 68 12.56 16.17 -18.37
CA TYR A 68 13.79 16.93 -18.14
C TYR A 68 14.23 17.59 -19.45
N VAL A 69 13.74 18.81 -19.66
CA VAL A 69 14.01 19.62 -20.87
C VAL A 69 15.51 19.80 -21.06
N GLY A 70 16.02 19.42 -22.24
CA GLY A 70 17.41 19.65 -22.63
C GLY A 70 18.47 18.77 -21.96
N GLN A 71 18.08 17.85 -21.06
CA GLN A 71 19.00 16.90 -20.43
C GLN A 71 19.08 15.60 -21.22
N GLN A 72 20.25 14.95 -21.21
CA GLN A 72 20.38 13.58 -21.71
C GLN A 72 19.84 12.57 -20.71
N CYS A 73 19.16 11.52 -21.17
CA CYS A 73 18.64 10.51 -20.23
C CYS A 73 19.72 9.81 -19.41
N ALA A 74 20.95 9.72 -19.94
CA ALA A 74 22.11 9.23 -19.21
C ALA A 74 22.56 10.14 -18.05
N GLU A 75 22.11 11.40 -18.02
CA GLU A 75 22.45 12.39 -17.00
C GLU A 75 21.34 12.55 -15.95
N VAL A 76 20.21 11.85 -16.12
CA VAL A 76 19.03 11.95 -15.26
C VAL A 76 19.01 10.78 -14.28
N ALA A 77 19.09 11.06 -12.98
CA ALA A 77 19.14 10.02 -11.94
C ALA A 77 17.92 9.08 -11.94
N SER A 78 16.71 9.58 -12.24
CA SER A 78 15.51 8.74 -12.37
C SER A 78 15.55 7.78 -13.56
N CYS A 79 16.53 7.94 -14.45
CA CYS A 79 16.78 7.08 -15.60
C CYS A 79 17.96 6.13 -15.42
N ASN A 80 18.52 6.07 -14.21
CA ASN A 80 19.42 5.00 -13.84
C ASN A 80 18.66 3.67 -13.87
N VAL A 81 19.30 2.69 -14.48
CA VAL A 81 18.83 1.31 -14.50
C VAL A 81 19.43 0.60 -13.29
N GLY A 82 18.59 -0.13 -12.56
CA GLY A 82 19.02 -0.84 -11.36
C GLY A 82 18.02 -1.89 -10.89
N CYS A 83 18.19 -2.36 -9.66
CA CYS A 83 17.24 -3.26 -9.02
C CYS A 83 16.10 -2.45 -8.39
N CYS A 84 14.87 -2.84 -8.65
CA CYS A 84 13.72 -2.36 -7.90
C CYS A 84 13.14 -3.49 -7.05
N VAL A 85 13.12 -3.29 -5.73
CA VAL A 85 12.35 -4.14 -4.83
C VAL A 85 10.98 -3.51 -4.69
N ASP A 86 9.93 -4.13 -5.22
CA ASP A 86 8.59 -3.55 -5.16
C ASP A 86 8.02 -3.56 -3.73
N ALA A 87 6.84 -2.95 -3.54
CA ALA A 87 6.18 -2.88 -2.25
C ALA A 87 5.76 -4.25 -1.68
N GLU A 88 5.74 -5.30 -2.52
CA GLU A 88 5.42 -6.67 -2.16
C GLU A 88 6.69 -7.49 -1.85
N GLY A 89 7.89 -6.94 -2.11
CA GLY A 89 9.19 -7.60 -1.89
C GLY A 89 9.75 -8.32 -3.11
N TYR A 90 9.12 -8.20 -4.28
CA TYR A 90 9.65 -8.80 -5.51
C TYR A 90 10.78 -7.95 -6.09
N CYS A 91 11.79 -8.65 -6.55
CA CYS A 91 12.98 -8.07 -7.14
C CYS A 91 12.87 -7.99 -8.67
N LEU A 92 12.89 -6.77 -9.19
CA LEU A 92 12.83 -6.45 -10.60
C LEU A 92 14.18 -5.89 -11.03
N SER A 93 15.04 -6.72 -11.64
CA SER A 93 16.31 -6.30 -12.23
C SER A 93 16.07 -5.44 -13.48
N ASN A 94 17.06 -4.63 -13.87
CA ASN A 94 16.97 -3.74 -15.03
C ASN A 94 15.75 -2.78 -15.02
N TYR A 95 15.35 -2.34 -13.84
CA TYR A 95 14.23 -1.43 -13.64
C TYR A 95 14.69 0.02 -13.64
N LEU A 96 13.84 0.95 -14.08
CA LEU A 96 14.15 2.38 -14.05
C LEU A 96 13.89 2.95 -12.65
N ALA A 97 14.85 3.70 -12.09
CA ALA A 97 14.72 4.33 -10.78
C ALA A 97 13.40 5.09 -10.59
N GLY A 98 13.06 5.95 -11.55
CA GLY A 98 11.82 6.73 -11.50
C GLY A 98 10.54 5.90 -11.60
N ARG A 99 10.59 4.71 -12.22
CA ARG A 99 9.46 3.78 -12.19
C ARG A 99 9.38 3.06 -10.85
N CYS A 100 10.53 2.71 -10.27
CA CYS A 100 10.57 2.05 -8.98
C CYS A 100 9.95 2.94 -7.91
N ASP A 101 10.40 4.20 -7.85
CA ASP A 101 9.87 5.20 -6.92
C ASP A 101 8.36 5.42 -7.12
N ALA A 102 7.90 5.49 -8.37
CA ALA A 102 6.48 5.67 -8.69
C ALA A 102 5.61 4.46 -8.30
N ALA A 103 6.19 3.26 -8.23
CA ALA A 103 5.53 2.04 -7.78
C ALA A 103 5.66 1.84 -6.25
N ASN A 104 6.15 2.83 -5.50
CA ASN A 104 6.52 2.72 -4.09
C ASN A 104 7.54 1.59 -3.81
N GLY A 105 8.33 1.22 -4.81
CA GLY A 105 9.43 0.28 -4.67
C GLY A 105 10.71 0.96 -4.17
N ARG A 106 11.64 0.15 -3.64
CA ARG A 106 12.98 0.56 -3.25
C ARG A 106 13.95 0.35 -4.40
N PHE A 107 14.47 1.44 -4.95
CA PHE A 107 15.49 1.38 -5.98
C PHE A 107 16.89 1.22 -5.39
N VAL A 108 17.65 0.28 -5.93
CA VAL A 108 19.06 0.05 -5.61
C VAL A 108 19.87 0.32 -6.86
N THR A 109 20.91 1.15 -6.73
CA THR A 109 21.79 1.60 -7.82
C THR A 109 22.74 0.51 -8.35
N GLN A 110 22.33 -0.76 -8.30
CA GLN A 110 22.99 -1.92 -8.89
C GLN A 110 22.13 -2.42 -10.04
N HIS A 111 22.72 -2.82 -11.17
CA HIS A 111 21.96 -3.21 -12.37
C HIS A 111 21.05 -4.44 -12.17
N GLU A 112 21.33 -5.28 -11.15
CA GLU A 112 20.56 -6.48 -10.82
C GLU A 112 20.20 -6.60 -9.34
N CYS A 113 19.13 -7.34 -9.07
CA CYS A 113 18.70 -7.71 -7.74
C CYS A 113 19.38 -8.97 -7.18
N LEU A 114 20.27 -9.60 -7.94
CA LEU A 114 20.90 -10.89 -7.61
C LEU A 114 21.70 -10.86 -6.29
N HIS A 115 22.15 -9.68 -5.89
CA HIS A 115 22.88 -9.43 -4.64
C HIS A 115 22.00 -8.78 -3.56
N GLU A 116 20.71 -8.57 -3.83
CA GLU A 116 19.79 -7.98 -2.87
C GLU A 116 19.18 -9.07 -1.98
N PRO A 117 19.48 -9.08 -0.68
CA PRO A 117 18.96 -10.09 0.25
C PRO A 117 17.44 -9.99 0.51
N LEU A 118 16.76 -9.05 -0.15
CA LEU A 118 15.32 -8.78 0.00
C LEU A 118 14.41 -9.57 -0.93
N CYS A 119 14.97 -10.35 -1.85
CA CYS A 119 14.19 -10.89 -2.96
C CYS A 119 13.33 -12.08 -2.56
N ILE A 120 12.00 -11.89 -2.61
CA ILE A 120 11.06 -13.00 -2.63
C ILE A 120 11.15 -13.65 -4.04
N THR A 121 11.37 -14.96 -4.10
CA THR A 121 11.52 -15.72 -5.36
C THR A 121 10.27 -15.67 -6.28
N GLU A 122 10.50 -16.09 -7.52
CA GLU A 122 9.74 -15.79 -8.75
C GLU A 122 8.21 -15.66 -8.67
N PRO A 123 7.61 -14.66 -9.37
CA PRO A 123 6.18 -14.65 -9.63
C PRO A 123 5.77 -15.88 -10.49
N PRO A 124 4.51 -16.34 -10.40
CA PRO A 124 4.03 -17.51 -11.14
C PRO A 124 4.33 -17.41 -12.64
N LEU A 125 4.67 -18.55 -13.28
CA LEU A 125 4.98 -18.71 -14.72
C LEU A 125 3.96 -18.09 -15.71
N TYR A 126 2.80 -17.64 -15.24
CA TYR A 126 1.72 -17.07 -16.04
C TYR A 126 1.60 -15.55 -15.87
N ASP A 127 2.39 -14.94 -14.99
CA ASP A 127 2.48 -13.51 -14.82
C ASP A 127 3.37 -12.91 -15.91
N ILE A 128 2.97 -11.79 -16.50
CA ILE A 128 3.80 -11.04 -17.46
C ILE A 128 5.14 -10.59 -16.83
N ARG A 129 5.22 -10.57 -15.50
CA ARG A 129 6.45 -10.37 -14.69
C ARG A 129 7.38 -11.60 -14.71
N GLY A 130 6.86 -12.80 -14.94
CA GLY A 130 7.62 -14.05 -15.11
C GLY A 130 8.38 -14.17 -16.44
N PHE A 131 8.31 -13.13 -17.28
CA PHE A 131 9.05 -13.05 -18.56
C PHE A 131 10.17 -12.00 -18.56
N ILE A 132 10.55 -11.46 -17.41
CA ILE A 132 11.61 -10.45 -17.30
C ILE A 132 12.80 -11.01 -16.52
N GLY A 133 13.85 -11.42 -17.24
CA GLY A 133 15.22 -11.20 -16.76
C GLY A 133 16.08 -12.39 -16.30
N TYR A 134 16.25 -13.42 -17.12
CA TYR A 134 17.59 -14.00 -17.31
C TYR A 134 18.03 -13.68 -18.74
N PRO A 135 18.40 -12.41 -19.01
CA PRO A 135 19.75 -12.22 -19.58
C PRO A 135 20.38 -10.87 -19.19
N PHE A 136 21.71 -10.87 -18.99
CA PHE A 136 22.60 -9.73 -18.63
C PHE A 136 22.46 -9.31 -17.16
N VAL A 137 23.40 -9.69 -16.28
CA VAL A 137 24.65 -8.95 -16.00
C VAL A 137 25.78 -9.87 -15.48
N PHE A 138 26.76 -10.14 -16.33
CA PHE A 138 28.13 -9.77 -16.00
C PHE A 138 28.57 -8.88 -17.15
N THR A 139 29.21 -7.75 -16.87
CA THR A 139 29.94 -7.03 -17.92
C THR A 139 30.87 -8.04 -18.60
N GLU A 140 31.03 -7.99 -19.92
CA GLU A 140 31.87 -8.88 -20.77
C GLU A 140 33.34 -9.10 -20.29
N GLN A 141 33.73 -8.59 -19.11
CA GLN A 141 35.08 -8.54 -18.57
C GLN A 141 35.24 -9.10 -17.14
N GLN A 142 34.19 -9.62 -16.48
CA GLN A 142 34.33 -10.26 -15.17
C GLN A 142 33.82 -11.71 -15.20
N ASP A 143 34.74 -12.65 -15.04
CA ASP A 143 34.46 -14.08 -14.84
C ASP A 143 34.02 -14.29 -13.37
N GLY A 144 32.94 -15.02 -13.13
CA GLY A 144 32.40 -15.22 -11.77
C GLY A 144 31.64 -16.53 -11.60
N LEU A 145 31.60 -17.05 -10.37
CA LEU A 145 30.76 -18.18 -9.96
C LEU A 145 29.51 -17.64 -9.28
N MET A 146 28.36 -18.25 -9.55
CA MET A 146 27.14 -18.00 -8.78
C MET A 146 26.46 -19.33 -8.48
N PHE A 147 26.32 -19.65 -7.20
CA PHE A 147 25.65 -20.85 -6.72
C PHE A 147 24.18 -20.53 -6.49
N THR A 148 23.29 -21.21 -7.20
CA THR A 148 21.86 -20.83 -7.28
C THR A 148 20.94 -21.66 -6.40
N ASP A 149 21.39 -22.78 -5.84
CA ASP A 149 20.46 -23.79 -5.33
C ASP A 149 20.40 -23.86 -3.80
N ASP A 150 21.53 -24.01 -3.09
CA ASP A 150 21.52 -24.19 -1.62
C ASP A 150 22.68 -23.45 -0.93
N ILE A 151 22.37 -22.69 0.14
CA ILE A 151 23.37 -22.09 1.02
C ILE A 151 23.84 -23.05 2.12
N VAL A 152 23.13 -24.15 2.32
CA VAL A 152 23.37 -25.15 3.37
C VAL A 152 23.01 -26.55 2.88
N GLY A 153 23.79 -27.56 3.28
CA GLY A 153 23.49 -28.97 3.08
C GLY A 153 23.91 -29.81 4.30
N SER A 154 23.70 -31.12 4.24
CA SER A 154 24.15 -32.07 5.26
C SER A 154 25.23 -33.01 4.72
N PRO A 155 26.13 -33.53 5.56
CA PRO A 155 27.02 -34.62 5.15
C PRO A 155 26.24 -35.84 4.67
N GLY A 156 26.56 -36.31 3.47
CA GLY A 156 25.82 -37.35 2.75
C GLY A 156 24.86 -36.84 1.69
N ASP A 157 24.60 -35.53 1.64
CA ASP A 157 23.75 -34.92 0.60
C ASP A 157 24.45 -34.82 -0.75
N PHE A 158 23.61 -34.64 -1.77
CA PHE A 158 24.01 -34.31 -3.13
C PHE A 158 23.75 -32.82 -3.35
N LEU A 159 24.82 -32.04 -3.43
CA LEU A 159 24.73 -30.60 -3.68
C LEU A 159 25.00 -30.32 -5.15
N THR A 160 24.18 -29.47 -5.77
CA THR A 160 24.41 -29.02 -7.14
C THR A 160 25.14 -27.69 -7.10
N LEU A 161 26.33 -27.66 -7.70
CA LEU A 161 27.10 -26.45 -7.90
C LEU A 161 26.87 -25.96 -9.31
N LYS A 162 26.26 -24.78 -9.45
CA LYS A 162 26.05 -24.14 -10.74
C LYS A 162 26.97 -22.93 -10.89
N SER A 163 27.28 -22.58 -12.13
CA SER A 163 28.05 -21.39 -12.46
C SER A 163 27.66 -20.89 -13.83
N PHE A 164 27.42 -19.60 -13.96
CA PHE A 164 27.47 -18.96 -15.27
C PHE A 164 28.92 -18.64 -15.60
N ILE A 165 29.28 -18.67 -16.89
CA ILE A 165 30.59 -18.20 -17.32
C ILE A 165 30.42 -17.21 -18.46
N PHE A 166 31.13 -16.10 -18.36
CA PHE A 166 31.10 -14.98 -19.29
C PHE A 166 32.44 -14.90 -20.02
N GLY A 167 32.46 -14.35 -21.23
CA GLY A 167 33.68 -14.25 -22.06
C GLY A 167 33.93 -15.42 -23.03
N ASP A 168 35.10 -15.36 -23.70
CA ASP A 168 35.55 -16.28 -24.78
C ASP A 168 36.08 -17.64 -24.24
N THR A 169 35.60 -18.09 -23.09
CA THR A 169 36.05 -19.30 -22.40
C THR A 169 35.38 -20.60 -22.91
N LEU A 170 34.62 -20.52 -24.00
CA LEU A 170 34.00 -21.66 -24.68
C LEU A 170 35.08 -22.60 -25.25
N GLY A 171 35.54 -23.55 -24.43
CA GLY A 171 36.61 -24.51 -24.75
C GLY A 171 37.58 -24.78 -23.60
N HIS A 172 37.49 -24.03 -22.50
CA HIS A 172 38.34 -24.16 -21.33
C HIS A 172 37.82 -25.22 -20.35
N ARG A 173 38.72 -25.77 -19.53
CA ARG A 173 38.34 -26.70 -18.46
C ARG A 173 37.93 -25.91 -17.23
N LEU A 174 36.68 -26.11 -16.83
CA LEU A 174 36.05 -25.41 -15.73
C LEU A 174 35.98 -26.31 -14.52
N ARG A 175 36.44 -25.80 -13.37
CA ARG A 175 36.41 -26.53 -12.11
C ARG A 175 35.96 -25.65 -10.97
N ALA A 176 35.23 -26.25 -10.05
CA ALA A 176 35.00 -25.69 -8.73
C ALA A 176 35.90 -26.44 -7.73
N ARG A 177 36.76 -25.70 -7.03
CA ARG A 177 37.49 -26.18 -5.88
C ARG A 177 36.64 -25.91 -4.65
N VAL A 178 36.20 -26.99 -4.01
CA VAL A 178 35.44 -27.01 -2.78
C VAL A 178 36.42 -27.31 -1.66
N SER A 179 36.56 -26.41 -0.69
CA SER A 179 37.60 -26.52 0.35
C SER A 179 37.13 -26.05 1.72
N SER A 180 37.63 -26.72 2.75
CA SER A 180 37.66 -26.26 4.14
C SER A 180 39.06 -26.47 4.71
N ASP A 181 39.23 -26.23 6.01
CA ASP A 181 40.49 -26.42 6.74
C ASP A 181 41.09 -27.85 6.64
N ASP A 182 40.25 -28.87 6.51
CA ASP A 182 40.61 -30.30 6.49
C ASP A 182 40.10 -31.09 5.28
N TYR A 183 39.50 -30.41 4.30
CA TYR A 183 38.90 -31.03 3.11
C TYR A 183 39.19 -30.21 1.86
N GLU A 184 39.46 -30.91 0.76
CA GLU A 184 39.59 -30.29 -0.55
C GLU A 184 39.10 -31.26 -1.64
N LYS A 185 38.29 -30.75 -2.56
CA LYS A 185 37.79 -31.50 -3.72
C LYS A 185 37.69 -30.60 -4.94
N LEU A 186 38.13 -31.12 -6.07
CA LEU A 186 38.00 -30.47 -7.37
C LEU A 186 36.88 -31.14 -8.16
N LEU A 187 35.90 -30.35 -8.55
CA LEU A 187 34.74 -30.78 -9.31
C LEU A 187 34.83 -30.17 -10.71
N ALA A 188 34.69 -30.99 -11.74
CA ALA A 188 34.58 -30.49 -13.10
C ALA A 188 33.14 -30.02 -13.37
N LEU A 189 33.00 -28.82 -13.91
CA LEU A 189 31.71 -28.22 -14.26
C LEU A 189 31.40 -28.49 -15.74
N TYR A 190 30.14 -28.81 -16.05
CA TYR A 190 29.69 -29.19 -17.40
C TYR A 190 28.40 -28.43 -17.77
N ASP A 191 28.33 -27.94 -19.01
CA ASP A 191 27.13 -27.35 -19.63
C ASP A 191 26.48 -28.42 -20.53
N ASP A 192 26.01 -29.50 -19.90
CA ASP A 192 25.48 -30.68 -20.60
C ASP A 192 24.05 -31.06 -20.21
N GLY A 193 23.41 -30.28 -19.35
CA GLY A 193 22.05 -30.54 -18.86
C GLY A 193 21.96 -31.68 -17.83
N ALA A 194 22.99 -32.52 -17.70
CA ALA A 194 22.96 -33.73 -16.89
C ALA A 194 23.52 -33.52 -15.49
N HIS A 195 24.28 -32.44 -15.27
CA HIS A 195 24.95 -32.13 -14.01
C HIS A 195 24.22 -31.07 -13.16
N GLY A 196 22.89 -30.97 -13.35
CA GLY A 196 21.96 -30.34 -12.39
C GLY A 196 21.30 -29.04 -12.85
N ASP A 197 21.70 -28.49 -13.99
CA ASP A 197 21.11 -27.33 -14.67
C ASP A 197 19.89 -27.68 -15.56
N GLY A 198 19.80 -28.91 -16.05
CA GLY A 198 18.65 -29.43 -16.79
C GLY A 198 18.58 -29.01 -18.26
N ASN A 199 19.48 -28.12 -18.71
CA ASN A 199 19.60 -27.64 -20.09
C ASN A 199 21.05 -27.72 -20.54
N ALA A 200 21.29 -28.03 -21.81
CA ALA A 200 22.63 -28.13 -22.38
C ALA A 200 22.92 -26.98 -23.35
N ASN A 201 24.15 -26.50 -23.37
CA ASN A 201 24.66 -25.40 -24.18
C ASN A 201 24.00 -24.04 -23.91
N ASP A 202 23.58 -23.78 -22.68
CA ASP A 202 23.00 -22.49 -22.26
C ASP A 202 24.00 -21.61 -21.48
N LYS A 203 25.26 -22.06 -21.36
CA LYS A 203 26.36 -21.43 -20.62
C LYS A 203 26.18 -21.44 -19.10
N LEU A 204 25.21 -22.20 -18.60
CA LEU A 204 25.16 -22.60 -17.21
C LEU A 204 25.96 -23.90 -17.10
N PHE A 205 26.94 -23.94 -16.20
CA PHE A 205 27.76 -25.11 -15.97
C PHE A 205 27.42 -25.68 -14.60
N GLY A 206 27.07 -26.97 -14.55
CA GLY A 206 26.73 -27.70 -13.34
C GLY A 206 27.78 -28.73 -12.93
N ALA A 207 27.88 -29.00 -11.63
CA ALA A 207 28.49 -30.21 -11.08
C ALA A 207 27.68 -30.72 -9.89
N ILE A 208 27.61 -32.03 -9.74
CA ILE A 208 27.01 -32.68 -8.58
C ILE A 208 28.12 -33.05 -7.60
N TRP A 209 28.10 -32.43 -6.43
CA TRP A 209 28.98 -32.77 -5.31
C TRP A 209 28.29 -33.74 -4.36
N ARG A 210 28.85 -34.95 -4.27
CA ARG A 210 28.52 -35.90 -3.19
C ARG A 210 29.38 -35.59 -1.98
N THR A 211 28.74 -35.25 -0.87
CA THR A 211 29.41 -34.90 0.39
C THR A 211 29.71 -36.13 1.28
N ASP A 212 29.46 -37.34 0.78
CA ASP A 212 29.74 -38.62 1.45
C ASP A 212 31.20 -38.80 1.90
N ASP A 213 32.14 -38.12 1.23
CA ASP A 213 33.57 -38.17 1.52
C ASP A 213 34.06 -37.04 2.44
N PHE A 214 33.14 -36.21 2.93
CA PHE A 214 33.48 -35.10 3.81
C PHE A 214 33.84 -35.59 5.23
N PRO A 215 34.90 -35.07 5.87
CA PRO A 215 35.30 -35.46 7.22
C PRO A 215 34.17 -35.28 8.24
N THR A 216 34.14 -36.12 9.27
CA THR A 216 33.16 -35.95 10.36
C THR A 216 33.45 -34.68 11.16
N PHE A 217 32.44 -33.84 11.35
CA PHE A 217 32.49 -32.66 12.21
C PHE A 217 31.21 -32.55 13.07
N THR A 218 31.11 -31.49 13.87
CA THR A 218 29.92 -31.17 14.67
C THR A 218 29.56 -29.71 14.45
N GLY A 219 28.26 -29.41 14.41
CA GLY A 219 27.74 -28.07 14.21
C GLY A 219 27.62 -27.70 12.73
N LEU A 220 27.90 -26.42 12.45
CA LEU A 220 28.03 -25.86 11.11
C LEU A 220 29.48 -25.81 10.69
N LYS A 221 29.74 -26.08 9.41
CA LYS A 221 31.06 -25.96 8.81
C LYS A 221 30.99 -25.20 7.49
N ARG A 222 31.69 -24.07 7.43
CA ARG A 222 31.86 -23.29 6.22
C ARG A 222 32.74 -24.02 5.21
N ILE A 223 32.25 -24.09 3.98
CA ILE A 223 32.95 -24.66 2.83
C ILE A 223 33.14 -23.56 1.80
N ASP A 224 34.38 -23.15 1.58
CA ASP A 224 34.71 -22.18 0.55
C ASP A 224 34.70 -22.85 -0.82
N ILE A 225 34.18 -22.12 -1.81
CA ILE A 225 34.11 -22.56 -3.20
C ILE A 225 34.81 -21.52 -4.06
N THR A 226 35.87 -21.96 -4.74
CA THR A 226 36.68 -21.14 -5.63
C THR A 226 36.64 -21.71 -7.03
N GLY A 227 36.60 -20.83 -8.03
CA GLY A 227 36.47 -21.24 -9.42
C GLY A 227 37.78 -21.16 -10.18
N GLU A 228 38.08 -22.25 -10.89
CA GLU A 228 39.26 -22.35 -11.73
C GLU A 228 38.88 -22.48 -13.21
N VAL A 229 39.61 -21.72 -14.03
CA VAL A 229 39.60 -21.84 -15.49
C VAL A 229 41.00 -22.26 -15.92
N ASP A 230 41.13 -23.44 -16.53
CA ASP A 230 42.41 -24.05 -16.91
C ASP A 230 43.45 -24.16 -15.78
N GLY A 231 42.98 -24.27 -14.53
CA GLY A 231 43.82 -24.42 -13.34
C GLY A 231 44.35 -23.10 -12.77
N GLU A 232 43.92 -21.96 -13.31
CA GLU A 232 44.10 -20.66 -12.67
C GLU A 232 42.80 -20.26 -11.97
N GLU A 233 42.91 -19.78 -10.73
CA GLU A 233 41.80 -19.17 -10.01
C GLU A 233 41.40 -17.87 -10.74
N ARG A 234 40.17 -17.84 -11.25
CA ARG A 234 39.69 -16.73 -12.08
C ARG A 234 38.30 -16.23 -11.72
N MET A 235 37.58 -16.95 -10.86
CA MET A 235 36.20 -16.64 -10.53
C MET A 235 36.08 -16.13 -9.09
N ILE A 236 35.09 -15.28 -8.83
CA ILE A 236 34.80 -14.74 -7.49
C ILE A 236 34.54 -15.90 -6.51
N PRO A 237 35.23 -15.95 -5.36
CA PRO A 237 34.99 -16.97 -4.34
C PRO A 237 33.59 -16.82 -3.73
N ASP A 238 32.96 -17.95 -3.45
CA ASP A 238 31.74 -18.05 -2.66
C ASP A 238 31.92 -19.11 -1.57
N TYR A 239 30.89 -19.40 -0.79
CA TYR A 239 30.91 -20.47 0.20
C TYR A 239 29.51 -21.04 0.43
N LEU A 240 29.42 -22.20 1.06
CA LEU A 240 28.18 -22.75 1.61
C LEU A 240 28.45 -23.35 2.99
N PHE A 241 27.41 -23.81 3.68
CA PHE A 241 27.56 -24.54 4.93
C PHE A 241 27.21 -26.01 4.77
N LEU A 242 27.98 -26.87 5.43
CA LEU A 242 27.48 -28.19 5.80
C LEU A 242 27.05 -28.14 7.27
N SER A 243 25.85 -28.63 7.56
CA SER A 243 25.31 -28.74 8.91
C SER A 243 25.18 -30.20 9.33
N THR A 244 25.61 -30.50 10.55
CA THR A 244 25.34 -31.78 11.22
C THR A 244 24.25 -31.66 12.28
N ASN A 245 23.75 -30.44 12.52
CA ASN A 245 22.66 -30.15 13.44
C ASN A 245 21.41 -29.73 12.63
N GLN A 246 20.33 -29.40 13.33
CA GLN A 246 19.09 -28.94 12.70
C GLN A 246 19.05 -27.42 12.55
N CYS A 247 20.14 -26.70 12.81
CA CYS A 247 20.17 -25.24 12.68
C CYS A 247 20.82 -24.86 11.35
N VAL A 248 20.02 -24.29 10.46
CA VAL A 248 20.39 -24.02 9.07
C VAL A 248 20.44 -22.51 8.83
N PRO A 249 21.55 -21.95 8.31
CA PRO A 249 21.59 -20.57 7.86
C PRO A 249 20.52 -20.30 6.80
N LEU A 250 19.90 -19.12 6.85
CA LEU A 250 18.85 -18.69 5.92
C LEU A 250 19.36 -17.77 4.81
N GLN A 251 20.48 -17.07 5.03
CA GLN A 251 21.04 -16.17 4.02
C GLN A 251 22.55 -15.92 4.19
N LYS A 252 23.15 -15.34 3.16
CA LYS A 252 24.50 -14.77 3.15
C LYS A 252 24.43 -13.23 3.25
N PRO A 253 25.47 -12.54 3.75
CA PRO A 253 26.70 -13.09 4.32
C PRO A 253 26.48 -13.66 5.73
N TRP A 254 27.26 -14.68 6.08
CA TRP A 254 27.34 -15.26 7.41
C TRP A 254 28.73 -14.98 7.96
N ILE A 255 28.79 -14.30 9.10
CA ILE A 255 30.06 -13.96 9.74
C ILE A 255 30.17 -14.78 11.03
N GLU A 256 31.22 -15.58 11.12
CA GLU A 256 31.61 -16.31 12.33
C GLU A 256 32.38 -15.34 13.25
N SER A 257 31.65 -14.68 14.15
CA SER A 257 32.21 -13.77 15.15
C SER A 257 31.38 -13.81 16.42
N ASP A 258 32.06 -13.88 17.57
CA ASP A 258 31.44 -13.86 18.91
C ASP A 258 30.71 -12.53 19.24
N GLU A 259 30.94 -11.48 18.45
CA GLU A 259 30.29 -10.16 18.62
C GLU A 259 29.04 -10.01 17.74
N ARG A 260 28.72 -11.01 16.92
CA ARG A 260 27.64 -10.92 15.94
C ARG A 260 26.36 -11.53 16.49
N GLN A 261 25.32 -10.71 16.48
CA GLN A 261 23.97 -11.13 16.86
C GLN A 261 23.35 -12.05 15.80
N ASN A 262 22.82 -13.17 16.27
CA ASN A 262 22.06 -14.14 15.49
C ASN A 262 20.55 -14.00 15.78
N ILE A 263 19.75 -14.26 14.74
CA ILE A 263 18.29 -14.32 14.82
C ILE A 263 17.88 -15.70 14.35
N ILE A 264 17.35 -16.50 15.27
CA ILE A 264 17.07 -17.90 15.06
C ILE A 264 15.56 -18.11 15.03
N PHE A 265 15.07 -18.66 13.92
CA PHE A 265 13.66 -18.95 13.73
C PHE A 265 13.33 -20.39 14.13
N GLY A 266 12.18 -20.54 14.77
CA GLY A 266 11.55 -21.84 14.96
C GLY A 266 10.11 -21.81 14.46
N ARG A 267 9.57 -22.97 14.09
CA ARG A 267 8.19 -23.09 13.60
C ARG A 267 7.38 -24.07 14.44
N ILE A 268 6.14 -23.68 14.74
CA ILE A 268 5.15 -24.52 15.40
C ILE A 268 3.83 -24.35 14.64
N ASN A 269 3.12 -25.46 14.43
CA ASN A 269 1.82 -25.46 13.73
C ASN A 269 1.85 -24.68 12.40
N PRO A 270 2.83 -24.92 11.50
CA PRO A 270 2.98 -24.09 10.30
C PRO A 270 1.72 -24.15 9.42
N GLN A 271 1.22 -22.99 9.03
CA GLN A 271 0.12 -22.86 8.09
C GLN A 271 0.65 -22.91 6.65
N GLN A 272 -0.09 -23.57 5.76
CA GLN A 272 0.28 -23.70 4.34
C GLN A 272 -0.46 -22.71 3.42
N ASN A 273 -1.04 -21.64 3.96
CA ASN A 273 -1.71 -20.64 3.13
C ASN A 273 -0.70 -19.61 2.61
N THR A 274 -1.01 -18.99 1.48
CA THR A 274 -0.12 -18.06 0.75
C THR A 274 0.16 -16.74 1.49
N ILE A 275 -0.50 -16.49 2.62
CA ILE A 275 -0.36 -15.27 3.42
C ILE A 275 0.50 -15.53 4.67
N ALA A 276 0.74 -16.80 5.01
CA ALA A 276 1.60 -17.18 6.12
C ALA A 276 3.05 -16.92 5.74
N LEU A 277 3.72 -16.06 6.51
CA LEU A 277 5.14 -15.80 6.38
C LEU A 277 5.93 -16.97 6.99
N ASP A 278 6.90 -17.46 6.23
CA ASP A 278 7.96 -18.32 6.71
C ASP A 278 9.13 -17.47 7.25
N PRO A 279 10.19 -18.08 7.80
CA PRO A 279 11.34 -17.33 8.30
C PRO A 279 11.96 -16.37 7.27
N ALA A 280 12.09 -16.79 6.00
CA ALA A 280 12.59 -15.93 4.93
C ALA A 280 11.67 -14.72 4.70
N GLY A 281 10.36 -14.92 4.69
CA GLY A 281 9.36 -13.86 4.61
C GLY A 281 9.43 -12.86 5.77
N ILE A 282 9.73 -13.32 6.98
CA ILE A 282 9.94 -12.44 8.14
C ILE A 282 11.25 -11.64 8.00
N VAL A 283 12.33 -12.26 7.52
CA VAL A 283 13.59 -11.53 7.23
C VAL A 283 13.35 -10.46 6.17
N GLY A 284 12.63 -10.80 5.10
CA GLY A 284 12.19 -9.85 4.07
C GLY A 284 11.37 -8.70 4.67
N LEU A 285 10.44 -9.00 5.57
CA LEU A 285 9.64 -7.98 6.24
C LEU A 285 10.49 -7.05 7.13
N LEU A 286 11.37 -7.60 7.96
CA LEU A 286 12.27 -6.82 8.84
C LEU A 286 13.17 -5.88 8.05
N SER A 287 13.64 -6.33 6.90
CA SER A 287 14.58 -5.61 6.05
C SER A 287 13.95 -4.52 5.19
N THR A 288 12.60 -4.49 5.08
CA THR A 288 11.87 -3.28 4.63
C THR A 288 11.82 -2.17 5.68
N GLN A 289 12.09 -2.49 6.95
CA GLN A 289 11.94 -1.55 8.08
C GLN A 289 13.26 -1.03 8.64
N ALA A 290 14.37 -1.70 8.35
CA ALA A 290 15.69 -1.35 8.87
C ALA A 290 16.71 -1.06 7.76
N LYS A 291 17.83 -0.42 8.13
CA LYS A 291 18.92 -0.15 7.21
C LYS A 291 19.58 -1.46 6.78
N LEU A 292 19.99 -1.53 5.52
CA LEU A 292 20.66 -2.72 4.96
C LEU A 292 21.89 -3.11 5.77
N GLU A 293 22.69 -2.12 6.20
CA GLU A 293 23.88 -2.32 7.02
C GLU A 293 23.57 -3.08 8.31
N ASP A 294 22.42 -2.81 8.95
CA ASP A 294 22.00 -3.49 10.18
C ASP A 294 21.53 -4.93 9.89
N ILE A 295 20.89 -5.17 8.74
CA ILE A 295 20.46 -6.50 8.30
C ILE A 295 21.68 -7.39 8.02
N ILE A 296 22.61 -6.90 7.19
CA ILE A 296 23.81 -7.67 6.83
C ILE A 296 24.82 -7.77 7.98
N ALA A 297 24.65 -6.99 9.05
CA ALA A 297 25.42 -7.11 10.27
C ALA A 297 24.99 -8.29 11.15
N ARG A 298 23.90 -8.98 10.81
CA ARG A 298 23.33 -10.08 11.60
C ARG A 298 23.29 -11.39 10.83
N ASN A 299 23.30 -12.49 11.57
CA ASN A 299 23.11 -13.82 11.02
C ASN A 299 21.66 -14.26 11.23
N TYR A 300 21.12 -15.00 10.26
CA TYR A 300 19.75 -15.52 10.32
C TYR A 300 19.80 -17.01 10.08
N ALA A 301 19.20 -17.77 10.99
CA ALA A 301 19.15 -19.21 10.93
C ALA A 301 17.76 -19.73 11.26
N GLU A 302 17.47 -20.94 10.86
CA GLU A 302 16.23 -21.64 11.19
C GLU A 302 16.54 -22.98 11.83
N LEU A 303 15.70 -23.38 12.78
CA LEU A 303 15.61 -24.75 13.25
C LEU A 303 14.79 -25.57 12.25
N ASP A 304 15.46 -26.40 11.45
CA ASP A 304 14.87 -27.34 10.47
C ASP A 304 14.27 -28.59 11.14
N MET A 305 13.40 -28.35 12.11
CA MET A 305 12.50 -29.35 12.68
C MET A 305 11.24 -28.66 13.19
N LEU A 306 10.20 -29.45 13.47
CA LEU A 306 8.90 -28.93 13.93
C LEU A 306 8.60 -29.38 15.37
N PRO A 307 9.08 -28.66 16.39
CA PRO A 307 8.70 -28.88 17.78
C PRO A 307 7.20 -28.67 18.01
N ALA A 308 6.65 -29.27 19.07
CA ALA A 308 5.24 -29.16 19.39
C ALA A 308 4.88 -27.90 20.20
N THR A 309 5.86 -27.31 20.89
CA THR A 309 5.64 -26.17 21.81
C THR A 309 6.76 -25.14 21.73
N VAL A 310 6.45 -23.91 22.16
CA VAL A 310 7.42 -22.81 22.23
C VAL A 310 8.61 -23.19 23.10
N GLN A 311 8.35 -23.74 24.29
CA GLN A 311 9.41 -24.15 25.21
C GLN A 311 10.31 -25.25 24.63
N GLU A 312 9.72 -26.21 23.90
CA GLU A 312 10.50 -27.24 23.22
C GLU A 312 11.35 -26.63 22.10
N THR A 313 10.80 -25.67 21.35
CA THR A 313 11.52 -24.95 20.29
C THR A 313 12.73 -24.20 20.83
N VAL A 314 12.54 -23.42 21.89
CA VAL A 314 13.63 -22.67 22.54
C VAL A 314 14.71 -23.64 23.05
N THR A 315 14.30 -24.68 23.78
CA THR A 315 15.23 -25.73 24.27
C THR A 315 16.01 -26.38 23.12
N LYS A 316 15.37 -26.62 21.97
CA LYS A 316 16.02 -27.23 20.80
C LYS A 316 17.02 -26.28 20.15
N ILE A 317 16.71 -25.00 20.04
CA ILE A 317 17.64 -23.98 19.54
C ILE A 317 18.87 -23.92 20.45
N GLU A 318 18.68 -23.81 21.77
CA GLU A 318 19.77 -23.79 22.76
C GLU A 318 20.67 -25.04 22.71
N GLN A 319 20.11 -26.19 22.31
CA GLN A 319 20.83 -27.47 22.27
C GLN A 319 21.43 -27.83 20.91
N GLN A 320 20.94 -27.24 19.81
CA GLN A 320 21.30 -27.65 18.45
C GLN A 320 22.03 -26.54 17.71
N CYS A 321 21.83 -25.28 18.05
CA CYS A 321 22.50 -24.16 17.40
C CYS A 321 23.75 -23.81 18.21
N ASP A 322 24.88 -24.45 17.91
CA ASP A 322 26.13 -24.28 18.67
C ASP A 322 26.67 -22.83 18.69
N PHE A 323 26.16 -21.98 17.81
CA PHE A 323 26.47 -20.55 17.69
C PHE A 323 25.50 -19.63 18.46
N TYR A 324 24.47 -20.18 19.12
CA TYR A 324 23.50 -19.39 19.88
C TYR A 324 24.08 -18.88 21.20
N ASP A 325 23.92 -17.58 21.47
CA ASP A 325 24.27 -16.89 22.72
C ASP A 325 23.03 -16.21 23.32
N ASP A 326 22.60 -16.61 24.51
CA ASP A 326 21.38 -16.12 25.16
C ASP A 326 21.45 -14.64 25.58
N GLU A 327 22.65 -14.08 25.73
CA GLU A 327 22.83 -12.67 26.09
C GLU A 327 22.70 -11.74 24.88
N GLN A 328 22.95 -12.24 23.67
CA GLN A 328 23.07 -11.43 22.45
C GLN A 328 22.00 -11.74 21.41
N ASP A 329 21.56 -13.00 21.31
CA ASP A 329 20.77 -13.50 20.20
C ASP A 329 19.28 -13.47 20.47
N TRP A 330 18.52 -13.51 19.38
CA TRP A 330 17.06 -13.50 19.40
C TRP A 330 16.48 -14.79 18.86
N ILE A 331 15.41 -15.26 19.48
CA ILE A 331 14.61 -16.38 18.98
C ILE A 331 13.27 -15.85 18.52
N ILE A 332 12.89 -16.14 17.28
CA ILE A 332 11.56 -15.84 16.74
C ILE A 332 10.84 -17.15 16.45
N VAL A 333 9.85 -17.49 17.29
CA VAL A 333 9.01 -18.67 17.12
C VAL A 333 7.74 -18.30 16.36
N LEU A 334 7.59 -18.83 15.16
CA LEU A 334 6.41 -18.67 14.33
C LEU A 334 5.38 -19.73 14.69
N ASP A 335 4.26 -19.32 15.31
CA ASP A 335 3.16 -20.21 15.68
C ASP A 335 1.90 -19.89 14.86
N GLY A 336 1.53 -20.83 13.99
CA GLY A 336 0.34 -20.69 13.14
C GLY A 336 -0.99 -20.66 13.88
N ASN A 337 -1.04 -21.06 15.16
CA ASN A 337 -2.26 -21.00 15.98
C ASN A 337 -2.35 -19.73 16.84
N LEU A 338 -1.29 -18.93 16.86
CA LEU A 338 -1.22 -17.75 17.70
C LEU A 338 -2.02 -16.59 17.09
N LYS A 339 -2.90 -15.97 17.90
CA LYS A 339 -3.73 -14.84 17.46
C LYS A 339 -3.09 -13.48 17.69
N THR A 340 -2.16 -13.39 18.63
CA THR A 340 -1.52 -12.13 19.01
C THR A 340 -0.05 -12.37 19.28
N CYS A 341 0.81 -11.49 18.78
CA CYS A 341 2.24 -11.53 19.05
C CYS A 341 2.51 -11.39 20.56
N LYS A 342 3.50 -12.14 21.05
CA LYS A 342 4.00 -12.07 22.43
C LYS A 342 5.51 -11.99 22.42
N GLN A 343 6.08 -11.29 23.39
CA GLN A 343 7.52 -11.13 23.51
C GLN A 343 7.94 -11.24 24.97
N GLU A 344 8.89 -12.13 25.24
CA GLU A 344 9.42 -12.45 26.56
C GLU A 344 10.95 -12.37 26.49
N GLY A 345 11.50 -11.21 26.82
CA GLY A 345 12.94 -10.96 26.68
C GLY A 345 13.37 -11.03 25.21
N ASN A 346 14.34 -11.89 24.92
CA ASN A 346 14.88 -12.16 23.58
C ASN A 346 14.08 -13.21 22.78
N VAL A 347 13.00 -13.76 23.36
CA VAL A 347 12.11 -14.71 22.70
C VAL A 347 10.84 -14.01 22.23
N ILE A 348 10.63 -14.00 20.92
CA ILE A 348 9.44 -13.47 20.24
C ILE A 348 8.60 -14.65 19.79
N ILE A 349 7.31 -14.65 20.15
CA ILE A 349 6.33 -15.63 19.68
C ILE A 349 5.38 -14.89 18.76
N SER A 350 5.51 -15.16 17.47
CA SER A 350 4.87 -14.42 16.40
C SER A 350 3.84 -15.29 15.68
N PRO A 351 2.64 -14.77 15.38
CA PRO A 351 1.78 -15.35 14.36
C PRO A 351 2.50 -15.41 13.01
N GLN A 352 2.08 -16.31 12.12
CA GLN A 352 2.61 -16.37 10.76
C GLN A 352 1.94 -15.35 9.81
N GLN A 353 0.72 -14.92 10.10
CA GLN A 353 0.00 -13.94 9.31
C GLN A 353 0.11 -12.55 9.94
N MET A 354 1.17 -11.83 9.60
CA MET A 354 1.42 -10.50 10.12
C MET A 354 1.65 -9.48 9.01
N VAL A 355 1.40 -8.23 9.38
CA VAL A 355 1.62 -7.05 8.56
C VAL A 355 2.21 -5.95 9.44
N LEU A 356 2.84 -4.98 8.80
CA LEU A 356 3.35 -3.81 9.50
C LEU A 356 2.21 -3.00 10.13
N ASN A 357 2.41 -2.59 11.38
CA ASN A 357 1.57 -1.61 12.04
C ASN A 357 2.03 -0.20 11.60
N GLU A 358 1.38 0.32 10.54
CA GLU A 358 1.70 1.63 9.98
C GLU A 358 1.55 2.79 10.98
N THR A 359 0.64 2.68 11.94
CA THR A 359 0.47 3.70 12.99
C THR A 359 1.70 3.77 13.86
N MET A 360 2.19 2.62 14.34
CA MET A 360 3.42 2.55 15.13
C MET A 360 4.65 2.94 14.31
N ARG A 361 4.75 2.46 13.06
CA ARG A 361 5.84 2.85 12.17
C ARG A 361 5.91 4.36 11.97
N LYS A 362 4.78 5.03 11.70
CA LYS A 362 4.75 6.50 11.49
C LYS A 362 5.02 7.29 12.77
N SER A 363 4.86 6.68 13.94
CA SER A 363 5.14 7.32 15.22
C SER A 363 6.64 7.43 15.52
N VAL A 364 7.50 6.72 14.78
CA VAL A 364 8.95 6.69 14.97
C VAL A 364 9.67 7.27 13.75
N VAL A 365 10.55 8.23 13.96
CA VAL A 365 11.27 8.93 12.88
C VAL A 365 12.33 8.05 12.23
N GLU A 366 13.03 7.24 13.03
CA GLU A 366 14.05 6.30 12.58
C GLU A 366 14.05 5.11 13.56
N VAL A 367 13.80 3.91 13.04
CA VAL A 367 13.78 2.68 13.86
C VAL A 367 15.12 1.98 13.66
N THR A 368 15.88 1.82 14.74
CA THR A 368 17.08 0.96 14.70
C THR A 368 16.64 -0.51 14.72
N PHE A 369 17.47 -1.41 14.18
CA PHE A 369 17.11 -2.83 14.15
C PHE A 369 16.93 -3.43 15.56
N ASP A 370 17.75 -3.00 16.53
CA ASP A 370 17.58 -3.43 17.93
C ASP A 370 16.28 -2.90 18.56
N GLU A 371 15.86 -1.68 18.20
CA GLU A 371 14.56 -1.16 18.61
C GLU A 371 13.41 -1.94 17.96
N LEU A 372 13.55 -2.31 16.69
CA LEU A 372 12.59 -3.14 15.96
C LEU A 372 12.41 -4.50 16.63
N LEU A 373 13.50 -5.19 17.00
CA LEU A 373 13.42 -6.48 17.69
C LEU A 373 12.89 -6.33 19.12
N SER A 374 13.39 -5.38 19.90
CA SER A 374 12.95 -5.16 21.28
C SER A 374 11.48 -4.72 21.41
N LYS A 375 10.89 -4.21 20.32
CA LYS A 375 9.47 -3.82 20.23
C LYS A 375 8.74 -4.53 19.10
N TYR A 376 9.18 -5.74 18.73
CA TYR A 376 8.69 -6.44 17.54
C TYR A 376 7.16 -6.55 17.51
N CYS A 377 6.55 -6.99 18.60
CA CYS A 377 5.09 -7.12 18.69
C CYS A 377 4.30 -5.80 18.68
N LEU A 378 4.96 -4.64 18.74
CA LEU A 378 4.34 -3.33 18.54
C LEU A 378 4.40 -2.90 17.07
N PHE A 379 5.50 -3.21 16.39
CA PHE A 379 5.68 -2.89 14.97
C PHE A 379 4.90 -3.83 14.05
N PHE A 380 4.58 -5.04 14.50
CA PHE A 380 3.84 -6.01 13.72
C PHE A 380 2.49 -6.34 14.36
N GLN A 381 1.46 -6.40 13.52
CA GLN A 381 0.09 -6.76 13.91
C GLN A 381 -0.44 -7.85 12.97
N THR A 382 -1.46 -8.58 13.39
CA THR A 382 -2.08 -9.58 12.52
C THR A 382 -2.93 -8.92 11.43
N VAL A 383 -3.17 -9.66 10.34
CA VAL A 383 -4.09 -9.22 9.28
C VAL A 383 -5.50 -8.95 9.85
N GLU A 384 -5.96 -9.76 10.80
CA GLU A 384 -7.25 -9.57 11.48
C GLU A 384 -7.28 -8.26 12.28
N GLN A 385 -6.22 -7.94 13.02
CA GLN A 385 -6.08 -6.66 13.74
C GLN A 385 -6.07 -5.47 12.78
N ARG A 386 -5.35 -5.56 11.67
CA ARG A 386 -5.36 -4.52 10.63
C ARG A 386 -6.75 -4.33 10.05
N ASN A 387 -7.44 -5.41 9.71
CA ASN A 387 -8.78 -5.34 9.15
C ASN A 387 -9.78 -4.75 10.13
N ALA A 388 -9.70 -5.09 11.41
CA ALA A 388 -10.53 -4.50 12.45
C ALA A 388 -10.28 -2.99 12.57
N PHE A 389 -9.02 -2.56 12.60
CA PHE A 389 -8.65 -1.14 12.62
C PHE A 389 -9.11 -0.39 11.36
N GLU A 390 -9.00 -0.98 10.18
CA GLU A 390 -9.49 -0.36 8.94
C GLU A 390 -11.02 -0.30 8.92
N LEU A 391 -11.72 -1.32 9.43
CA LEU A 391 -13.18 -1.30 9.52
C LEU A 391 -13.70 -0.22 10.47
N GLU A 392 -13.00 0.01 11.59
CA GLU A 392 -13.34 1.07 12.54
C GLU A 392 -13.37 2.47 11.89
N LYS A 393 -12.57 2.72 10.84
CA LYS A 393 -12.57 3.99 10.10
C LYS A 393 -13.80 4.22 9.23
N TYR A 394 -14.63 3.21 9.01
CA TYR A 394 -15.85 3.29 8.21
C TYR A 394 -17.12 3.21 9.07
N LEU A 395 -16.97 3.13 10.39
CA LEU A 395 -18.12 3.10 11.29
C LEU A 395 -18.60 4.53 11.52
N PRO A 396 -19.85 4.88 11.13
CA PRO A 396 -20.39 6.20 11.38
C PRO A 396 -20.67 6.43 12.87
N PRO A 397 -20.77 7.70 13.30
CA PRO A 397 -21.23 8.02 14.65
C PRO A 397 -22.60 7.42 14.96
N GLU A 398 -22.76 6.86 16.16
CA GLU A 398 -24.06 6.44 16.68
C GLU A 398 -24.71 7.59 17.45
N ILE A 399 -25.99 7.83 17.20
CA ILE A 399 -26.74 8.92 17.82
C ILE A 399 -27.90 8.36 18.62
N THR A 400 -27.98 8.72 19.90
CA THR A 400 -29.13 8.41 20.75
C THR A 400 -29.81 9.69 21.18
N VAL A 401 -31.03 9.93 20.69
CA VAL A 401 -31.86 11.06 21.13
C VAL A 401 -32.62 10.64 22.39
N HIS A 402 -32.53 11.46 23.44
CA HIS A 402 -33.20 11.23 24.73
C HIS A 402 -34.46 12.08 24.88
N THR A 403 -34.51 13.24 24.22
CA THR A 403 -35.68 14.12 24.21
C THR A 403 -35.63 14.96 22.93
N PRO A 404 -36.74 15.14 22.20
CA PRO A 404 -38.07 14.58 22.44
C PRO A 404 -38.15 13.10 22.01
N LEU A 405 -38.83 12.26 22.79
CA LEU A 405 -39.19 10.88 22.39
C LEU A 405 -40.61 10.81 21.81
N GLY A 406 -41.01 11.89 21.13
CA GLY A 406 -42.36 12.15 20.64
C GLY A 406 -43.30 12.79 21.66
N GLY A 407 -44.48 13.19 21.18
CA GLY A 407 -45.57 13.75 22.01
C GLY A 407 -45.82 15.25 21.82
N VAL A 408 -46.63 15.82 22.72
CA VAL A 408 -47.16 17.19 22.63
C VAL A 408 -46.42 18.16 23.55
N TYR A 409 -45.86 19.21 22.95
CA TYR A 409 -45.14 20.30 23.60
C TYR A 409 -46.01 21.56 23.57
N ASN A 410 -46.13 22.25 24.70
CA ASN A 410 -47.04 23.41 24.84
C ASN A 410 -46.36 24.76 24.60
N THR A 411 -45.09 24.75 24.21
CA THR A 411 -44.23 25.92 23.98
C THR A 411 -43.44 25.70 22.70
N ARG A 412 -43.10 26.78 21.99
CA ARG A 412 -42.21 26.73 20.81
C ARG A 412 -40.79 26.32 21.16
N ASP A 413 -40.35 26.64 22.36
CA ASP A 413 -39.06 26.23 22.88
C ASP A 413 -39.16 24.77 23.35
N VAL A 414 -38.66 23.84 22.53
CA VAL A 414 -38.61 22.41 22.80
C VAL A 414 -37.20 22.06 23.31
N GLU A 415 -37.12 21.36 24.43
CA GLU A 415 -35.85 20.81 24.88
C GLU A 415 -35.46 19.62 24.00
N PHE A 416 -34.26 19.67 23.46
CA PHE A 416 -33.68 18.64 22.63
C PHE A 416 -32.40 18.12 23.29
N SER A 417 -32.33 16.83 23.56
CA SER A 417 -31.15 16.22 24.15
C SER A 417 -30.80 14.89 23.50
N PHE A 418 -29.49 14.67 23.33
CA PHE A 418 -28.96 13.48 22.67
C PHE A 418 -27.51 13.22 23.10
N THR A 419 -27.03 12.03 22.80
CA THR A 419 -25.63 11.63 23.00
C THR A 419 -25.07 11.10 21.68
N LEU A 420 -23.82 11.45 21.38
CA LEU A 420 -23.07 10.95 20.24
C LEU A 420 -22.01 9.97 20.71
N LYS A 421 -21.89 8.84 20.02
CA LYS A 421 -20.80 7.89 20.18
C LYS A 421 -20.07 7.74 18.87
N ASP A 422 -18.76 7.61 18.97
CA ASP A 422 -17.89 7.32 17.84
C ASP A 422 -16.78 6.39 18.32
N THR A 423 -16.17 5.63 17.42
CA THR A 423 -15.07 4.73 17.79
C THR A 423 -13.74 5.49 17.90
N LYS A 424 -13.51 6.52 17.09
CA LYS A 424 -12.22 7.21 16.91
C LYS A 424 -12.19 8.67 17.37
N ASP A 425 -13.24 9.45 17.12
CA ASP A 425 -13.26 10.87 17.42
C ASP A 425 -13.72 11.20 18.83
N GLY A 426 -12.95 12.07 19.50
CA GLY A 426 -13.30 12.59 20.82
C GLY A 426 -14.34 13.72 20.76
N ASN A 427 -14.46 14.38 19.61
CA ASN A 427 -15.41 15.45 19.34
C ASN A 427 -16.03 15.22 17.97
N ILE A 428 -17.36 15.31 17.87
CA ILE A 428 -18.13 14.94 16.68
C ILE A 428 -19.01 16.13 16.29
N ASP A 429 -19.00 16.49 15.00
CA ASP A 429 -19.83 17.56 14.47
C ASP A 429 -21.24 17.05 14.21
N TYR A 430 -22.25 17.86 14.56
CA TYR A 430 -23.66 17.49 14.41
C TYR A 430 -24.50 18.64 13.85
N GLU A 431 -25.58 18.27 13.19
CA GLU A 431 -26.63 19.16 12.71
C GLU A 431 -28.00 18.61 13.13
N ILE A 432 -28.87 19.48 13.60
CA ILE A 432 -30.25 19.14 13.98
C ILE A 432 -31.16 19.61 12.87
N TYR A 433 -32.00 18.72 12.38
CA TYR A 433 -32.91 18.96 11.27
C TYR A 433 -34.36 18.95 11.74
N VAL A 434 -35.20 19.76 11.09
CA VAL A 434 -36.65 19.69 11.22
C VAL A 434 -37.28 19.46 9.85
N ASP A 435 -38.30 18.62 9.79
CA ASP A 435 -39.22 18.43 8.66
C ASP A 435 -38.63 17.86 7.34
N VAL A 436 -37.46 18.33 6.88
CA VAL A 436 -36.83 17.93 5.60
C VAL A 436 -35.31 17.82 5.72
N ASN A 437 -34.73 16.84 5.03
CA ASN A 437 -33.28 16.66 4.96
C ASN A 437 -32.67 17.63 3.93
N ASN A 438 -32.48 18.88 4.35
CA ASN A 438 -31.89 19.94 3.54
C ASN A 438 -31.10 20.92 4.42
N PRO A 439 -29.94 21.43 3.97
CA PRO A 439 -29.15 22.41 4.72
C PRO A 439 -29.92 23.66 5.17
N ALA A 440 -31.00 24.06 4.47
CA ALA A 440 -31.86 25.18 4.83
C ALA A 440 -32.84 24.87 5.97
N ALA A 441 -33.03 23.59 6.32
CA ALA A 441 -33.88 23.11 7.39
C ALA A 441 -33.10 22.72 8.66
N VAL A 442 -31.79 22.95 8.67
CA VAL A 442 -30.94 22.83 9.87
C VAL A 442 -31.32 23.93 10.86
N ILE A 443 -31.78 23.53 12.04
CA ILE A 443 -32.24 24.45 13.09
C ILE A 443 -31.15 24.74 14.14
N ASP A 444 -30.18 23.84 14.31
CA ASP A 444 -29.00 24.04 15.15
C ASP A 444 -27.82 23.22 14.58
N ARG A 445 -26.60 23.63 14.90
CA ARG A 445 -25.38 22.89 14.56
C ARG A 445 -24.33 23.09 15.65
N GLY A 446 -23.44 22.12 15.83
CA GLY A 446 -22.35 22.26 16.78
C GLY A 446 -21.40 21.07 16.77
N THR A 447 -20.54 21.05 17.77
CA THR A 447 -19.61 19.94 18.03
C THR A 447 -19.84 19.47 19.46
N ALA A 448 -19.90 18.17 19.68
CA ALA A 448 -20.07 17.58 21.01
C ALA A 448 -18.97 16.57 21.32
N ALA A 449 -18.56 16.52 22.59
CA ALA A 449 -17.63 15.49 23.02
C ALA A 449 -18.32 14.12 23.04
N ARG A 450 -17.55 13.07 22.73
CA ARG A 450 -18.04 11.68 22.75
C ARG A 450 -18.63 11.34 24.11
N ASP A 451 -19.77 10.63 24.07
CA ASP A 451 -20.54 10.17 25.24
C ASP A 451 -21.07 11.30 26.15
N GLU A 452 -20.91 12.57 25.77
CA GLU A 452 -21.47 13.69 26.52
C GLU A 452 -22.94 13.91 26.13
N LEU A 453 -23.75 14.27 27.13
CA LEU A 453 -25.14 14.67 26.90
C LEU A 453 -25.17 16.10 26.37
N VAL A 454 -25.63 16.26 25.13
CA VAL A 454 -25.95 17.57 24.56
C VAL A 454 -27.37 17.93 24.96
N THR A 455 -27.59 19.14 25.47
CA THR A 455 -28.93 19.68 25.73
C THR A 455 -29.06 21.05 25.09
N LYS A 456 -30.12 21.24 24.30
CA LYS A 456 -30.46 22.48 23.61
C LYS A 456 -31.92 22.82 23.84
N SER A 457 -32.23 24.11 23.78
CA SER A 457 -33.60 24.59 23.65
C SER A 457 -33.76 25.12 22.25
N ILE A 458 -34.63 24.50 21.47
CA ILE A 458 -34.79 24.77 20.04
C ILE A 458 -36.18 25.34 19.82
N ALA A 459 -36.24 26.49 19.13
CA ALA A 459 -37.49 27.12 18.77
C ALA A 459 -38.08 26.46 17.53
N ILE A 460 -39.14 25.68 17.72
CA ILE A 460 -39.87 24.98 16.67
C ILE A 460 -41.21 25.70 16.44
N PRO A 461 -41.62 25.98 15.18
CA PRO A 461 -42.93 26.56 14.88
C PRO A 461 -44.09 25.70 15.41
N ASP A 462 -45.29 26.28 15.47
CA ASP A 462 -46.45 25.51 15.91
C ASP A 462 -46.89 24.53 14.82
N GLY A 463 -47.30 23.32 15.22
CA GLY A 463 -47.73 22.28 14.30
C GLY A 463 -47.06 20.93 14.53
N GLN A 464 -47.10 20.09 13.50
CA GLN A 464 -46.55 18.73 13.53
C GLN A 464 -45.19 18.70 12.83
N HIS A 465 -44.19 18.09 13.46
CA HIS A 465 -42.81 18.10 12.98
C HIS A 465 -42.11 16.75 13.15
N PHE A 466 -41.17 16.46 12.23
CA PHE A 466 -40.12 15.47 12.46
C PHE A 466 -38.84 16.17 12.86
N ILE A 467 -38.14 15.63 13.85
CA ILE A 467 -36.83 16.09 14.28
C ILE A 467 -35.85 14.93 14.37
N TRP A 468 -34.62 15.16 13.94
CA TRP A 468 -33.51 14.20 14.03
C TRP A 468 -32.18 14.93 14.05
N VAL A 469 -31.13 14.17 14.31
CA VAL A 469 -29.75 14.64 14.29
C VAL A 469 -28.99 13.86 13.24
N GLU A 470 -28.12 14.56 12.52
CA GLU A 470 -27.07 13.97 11.74
C GLU A 470 -25.72 14.33 12.36
N ALA A 471 -24.76 13.41 12.32
CA ALA A 471 -23.44 13.63 12.86
C ALA A 471 -22.38 13.11 11.87
N ASN A 472 -21.31 13.87 11.71
CA ASN A 472 -20.17 13.50 10.87
C ASN A 472 -18.91 13.38 11.72
N ASP A 473 -18.16 12.31 11.50
CA ASP A 473 -16.82 12.15 12.04
C ASP A 473 -15.76 12.82 11.13
N SER A 474 -14.51 12.77 11.57
CA SER A 474 -13.34 13.33 10.87
C SER A 474 -12.99 12.60 9.56
N GLU A 475 -13.53 11.40 9.35
CA GLU A 475 -13.39 10.62 8.11
C GLU A 475 -14.60 10.83 7.16
N ASN A 476 -15.57 11.68 7.54
CA ASN A 476 -16.83 11.96 6.86
C ASN A 476 -17.81 10.78 6.81
N ASN A 477 -17.80 9.91 7.81
CA ASN A 477 -18.86 8.93 7.99
C ASN A 477 -20.09 9.64 8.60
N LEU A 478 -21.24 9.49 7.96
CA LEU A 478 -22.50 10.11 8.36
C LEU A 478 -23.33 9.17 9.25
N GLY A 479 -23.50 9.54 10.51
CA GLY A 479 -24.48 8.96 11.43
C GLY A 479 -25.81 9.72 11.36
N VAL A 480 -26.93 9.01 11.45
CA VAL A 480 -28.28 9.60 11.46
C VAL A 480 -29.09 8.97 12.60
N SER A 481 -29.75 9.80 13.41
CA SER A 481 -30.63 9.31 14.48
C SER A 481 -31.95 8.78 13.94
N GLU A 482 -32.75 8.13 14.80
CA GLU A 482 -34.16 7.92 14.49
C GLU A 482 -34.90 9.27 14.32
N LEU A 483 -35.95 9.26 13.50
CA LEU A 483 -36.86 10.38 13.32
C LEU A 483 -37.87 10.41 14.47
N HIS A 484 -38.00 11.55 15.13
CA HIS A 484 -38.98 11.74 16.21
C HIS A 484 -40.11 12.67 15.77
N GLU A 485 -41.35 12.19 15.84
CA GLU A 485 -42.55 12.96 15.56
C GLU A 485 -43.00 13.75 16.81
N ILE A 486 -43.14 15.06 16.69
CA ILE A 486 -43.57 15.94 17.78
C ILE A 486 -44.68 16.89 17.33
N ASP A 487 -45.53 17.26 18.28
CA ASP A 487 -46.56 18.27 18.13
C ASP A 487 -46.19 19.50 18.99
N VAL A 488 -46.02 20.68 18.40
CA VAL A 488 -45.55 21.89 19.08
C VAL A 488 -46.65 22.95 19.16
N ASN A 489 -46.84 23.48 20.36
CA ASN A 489 -47.79 24.55 20.73
C ASN A 489 -49.20 24.36 20.14
N VAL A 490 -49.69 23.12 20.12
CA VAL A 490 -51.01 22.74 19.59
C VAL A 490 -52.20 23.23 20.42
N LYS A 491 -51.99 24.12 21.39
CA LYS A 491 -53.07 24.67 22.23
C LYS A 491 -54.09 25.48 21.45
N ASN A 492 -53.77 25.91 20.22
CA ASN A 492 -54.68 26.66 19.37
C ASN A 492 -55.19 25.86 18.17
N PHE A 493 -54.39 25.02 17.49
CA PHE A 493 -54.85 24.17 16.37
C PHE A 493 -54.02 22.89 16.18
N ILE A 494 -54.60 21.89 15.50
CA ILE A 494 -53.91 20.71 14.94
C ILE A 494 -54.41 20.50 13.51
N ILE A 495 -53.49 20.34 12.56
CA ILE A 495 -53.82 19.95 11.18
C ILE A 495 -53.51 18.47 11.04
N THR A 496 -54.53 17.65 10.78
CA THR A 496 -54.37 16.21 10.52
C THR A 496 -54.60 15.95 9.04
N VAL A 497 -53.62 15.38 8.35
CA VAL A 497 -53.75 15.02 6.93
C VAL A 497 -54.24 13.59 6.84
N ASP A 498 -55.45 13.39 6.29
CA ASP A 498 -56.19 12.11 6.39
C ASP A 498 -55.65 11.00 5.45
N THR A 499 -54.69 11.31 4.57
CA THR A 499 -54.46 10.51 3.35
C THR A 499 -53.02 10.21 3.00
N LEU A 500 -52.09 10.02 3.95
CA LEU A 500 -50.67 9.86 3.57
C LEU A 500 -49.87 8.90 4.47
N ASP A 501 -49.89 7.61 4.13
CA ASP A 501 -48.65 6.83 4.13
C ASP A 501 -47.86 7.21 2.86
N GLU A 502 -46.55 6.98 2.81
CA GLU A 502 -45.68 7.26 1.65
C GLU A 502 -46.15 6.48 0.41
N ILE A 503 -47.05 7.05 -0.41
CA ILE A 503 -47.73 6.33 -1.49
C ILE A 503 -47.37 6.95 -2.84
N THR A 504 -46.85 6.10 -3.73
CA THR A 504 -46.81 6.40 -5.15
C THR A 504 -48.23 6.29 -5.71
N PHE A 505 -48.79 7.40 -6.19
CA PHE A 505 -50.12 7.45 -6.81
C PHE A 505 -50.04 7.23 -8.32
N ASP A 506 -51.02 6.52 -8.88
CA ASP A 506 -51.16 6.33 -10.34
C ASP A 506 -51.62 7.61 -11.05
N THR A 507 -52.39 8.45 -10.36
CA THR A 507 -52.90 9.75 -10.82
C THR A 507 -52.82 10.77 -9.69
N SER A 508 -52.81 12.07 -10.02
CA SER A 508 -52.73 13.14 -9.03
C SER A 508 -53.85 13.02 -7.98
N PRO A 509 -53.53 12.88 -6.67
CA PRO A 509 -54.53 12.77 -5.62
C PRO A 509 -55.07 14.15 -5.18
N ASP A 510 -56.28 14.16 -4.62
CA ASP A 510 -56.72 15.30 -3.81
C ASP A 510 -55.99 15.31 -2.46
N VAL A 511 -55.75 16.49 -1.92
CA VAL A 511 -55.11 16.68 -0.61
C VAL A 511 -56.21 16.77 0.43
N GLY A 512 -56.40 15.69 1.18
CA GLY A 512 -57.43 15.59 2.22
C GLY A 512 -56.87 15.87 3.61
N PHE A 513 -57.42 16.86 4.32
CA PHE A 513 -57.00 17.19 5.69
C PHE A 513 -58.14 17.77 6.53
N THR A 514 -57.98 17.73 7.84
CA THR A 514 -58.88 18.30 8.83
C THR A 514 -58.11 19.25 9.73
N ILE A 515 -58.67 20.44 9.99
CA ILE A 515 -58.09 21.39 10.95
C ILE A 515 -58.96 21.39 12.20
N SER A 516 -58.36 21.10 13.35
CA SER A 516 -58.95 21.33 14.66
C SER A 516 -58.42 22.64 15.23
N HIS A 517 -59.26 23.39 15.95
CA HIS A 517 -58.86 24.61 16.65
C HIS A 517 -59.67 24.76 17.94
N VAL A 518 -59.06 25.26 19.01
CA VAL A 518 -59.67 25.27 20.35
C VAL A 518 -60.69 26.40 20.54
N THR A 519 -60.42 27.59 19.99
CA THR A 519 -61.25 28.80 20.21
C THR A 519 -61.91 29.39 18.96
N ALA A 520 -61.23 29.40 17.80
CA ALA A 520 -61.76 29.92 16.55
C ALA A 520 -62.73 28.93 15.88
N PRO A 521 -63.87 29.39 15.32
CA PRO A 521 -64.80 28.54 14.56
C PRO A 521 -64.35 28.30 13.10
N GLN A 522 -63.51 29.19 12.58
CA GLN A 522 -62.93 29.12 11.24
C GLN A 522 -61.50 29.66 11.26
N VAL A 523 -60.66 29.15 10.38
CA VAL A 523 -59.28 29.61 10.16
C VAL A 523 -58.98 29.69 8.67
N GLU A 524 -58.06 30.55 8.27
CA GLU A 524 -57.54 30.56 6.90
C GLU A 524 -56.53 29.43 6.76
N TYR A 525 -56.57 28.67 5.65
CA TYR A 525 -55.55 27.67 5.35
C TYR A 525 -54.90 27.96 4.00
N THR A 526 -53.66 27.52 3.86
CA THR A 526 -52.93 27.54 2.59
C THR A 526 -52.32 26.16 2.30
N VAL A 527 -52.50 25.66 1.07
CA VAL A 527 -51.83 24.45 0.58
C VAL A 527 -50.67 24.86 -0.31
N LEU A 528 -49.47 24.47 0.09
CA LEU A 528 -48.20 24.76 -0.58
C LEU A 528 -47.66 23.49 -1.23
N ILE A 529 -47.18 23.58 -2.47
CA ILE A 529 -46.55 22.46 -3.18
C ILE A 529 -45.25 22.91 -3.84
N ASN A 530 -44.20 22.09 -3.72
CA ASN A 530 -42.95 22.26 -4.45
C ASN A 530 -42.57 20.97 -5.18
N SER A 531 -42.03 21.09 -6.40
CA SER A 531 -41.51 19.98 -7.20
C SER A 531 -40.11 19.52 -6.78
N THR A 532 -39.40 20.28 -5.94
CA THR A 532 -38.13 19.85 -5.35
C THR A 532 -38.38 19.05 -4.08
N ARG A 533 -37.68 17.93 -3.87
CA ARG A 533 -37.83 17.09 -2.67
C ARG A 533 -37.35 17.76 -1.39
N ASP A 534 -36.62 18.87 -1.51
CA ASP A 534 -35.69 19.26 -0.46
C ASP A 534 -36.07 20.57 0.25
N SER A 535 -37.01 21.40 -0.25
CA SER A 535 -37.34 22.67 0.42
C SER A 535 -38.72 23.24 0.07
N MET A 536 -39.37 23.85 1.06
CA MET A 536 -40.62 24.60 0.89
C MET A 536 -40.42 26.10 0.61
N ALA A 537 -39.17 26.58 0.51
CA ALA A 537 -38.87 28.01 0.36
C ALA A 537 -39.45 28.63 -0.93
N ASP A 538 -39.50 27.86 -2.02
CA ASP A 538 -40.02 28.28 -3.33
C ASP A 538 -41.36 27.61 -3.66
N ALA A 539 -42.11 27.18 -2.64
CA ALA A 539 -43.36 26.46 -2.87
C ALA A 539 -44.43 27.35 -3.54
N THR A 540 -45.19 26.74 -4.44
CA THR A 540 -46.33 27.37 -5.09
C THR A 540 -47.58 27.22 -4.22
N VAL A 541 -48.31 28.32 -4.03
CA VAL A 541 -49.63 28.30 -3.40
C VAL A 541 -50.64 27.67 -4.36
N VAL A 542 -51.19 26.52 -3.98
CA VAL A 542 -52.23 25.81 -4.75
C VAL A 542 -53.61 26.35 -4.40
N LYS A 543 -53.85 26.63 -3.12
CA LYS A 543 -55.12 27.15 -2.64
C LYS A 543 -54.94 27.88 -1.31
N THR A 544 -55.66 29.00 -1.15
CA THR A 544 -55.89 29.68 0.12
C THR A 544 -57.40 29.88 0.30
N ASP A 545 -57.96 29.50 1.44
CA ASP A 545 -59.41 29.55 1.69
C ASP A 545 -59.72 29.47 3.20
N LEU A 546 -61.00 29.65 3.58
CA LEU A 546 -61.45 29.51 4.97
C LEU A 546 -61.91 28.08 5.26
N ALA A 547 -61.33 27.47 6.29
CA ALA A 547 -61.70 26.18 6.84
C ALA A 547 -62.70 26.33 7.99
N THR A 548 -63.76 25.52 7.99
CA THR A 548 -64.57 25.33 9.20
C THR A 548 -63.93 24.24 10.06
N ILE A 549 -63.73 24.52 11.34
CA ILE A 549 -63.02 23.63 12.25
C ILE A 549 -63.74 22.28 12.39
N GLY A 550 -62.95 21.20 12.34
CA GLY A 550 -63.42 19.81 12.40
C GLY A 550 -64.07 19.30 11.12
N SER A 551 -64.16 20.11 10.07
CA SER A 551 -64.64 19.66 8.76
C SER A 551 -63.48 19.15 7.89
N ARG A 552 -63.75 18.08 7.13
CA ARG A 552 -62.79 17.54 6.17
C ARG A 552 -62.70 18.45 4.95
N ILE A 553 -61.48 18.84 4.59
CA ILE A 553 -61.15 19.67 3.44
C ILE A 553 -60.51 18.76 2.37
N SER A 554 -60.85 19.00 1.10
CA SER A 554 -60.26 18.29 -0.05
C SER A 554 -59.85 19.32 -1.09
N VAL A 555 -58.55 19.38 -1.40
CA VAL A 555 -58.01 20.31 -2.40
C VAL A 555 -57.53 19.52 -3.62
N PRO A 556 -58.13 19.71 -4.80
CA PRO A 556 -57.70 18.99 -6.01
C PRO A 556 -56.32 19.47 -6.45
N THR A 557 -55.48 18.53 -6.91
CA THR A 557 -54.14 18.83 -7.41
C THR A 557 -53.93 18.28 -8.83
N ASN A 558 -52.94 18.80 -9.54
CA ASN A 558 -52.55 18.34 -10.88
C ASN A 558 -51.03 18.14 -10.95
N LEU A 559 -50.55 17.16 -10.17
CA LEU A 559 -49.15 16.83 -9.96
C LEU A 559 -48.69 15.75 -10.93
N LYS A 560 -47.41 15.84 -11.33
CA LYS A 560 -46.68 14.83 -12.10
C LYS A 560 -45.26 14.71 -11.57
N GLY A 561 -44.77 13.49 -11.35
CA GLY A 561 -43.45 13.28 -10.76
C GLY A 561 -43.46 13.37 -9.23
N THR A 562 -42.34 13.73 -8.62
CA THR A 562 -42.24 13.87 -7.16
C THR A 562 -42.43 15.31 -6.73
N HIS A 563 -43.21 15.51 -5.67
CA HIS A 563 -43.47 16.79 -5.03
C HIS A 563 -43.41 16.64 -3.52
N ILE A 564 -43.17 17.75 -2.83
CA ILE A 564 -43.47 17.88 -1.41
C ILE A 564 -44.66 18.82 -1.22
N LEU A 565 -45.47 18.54 -0.21
CA LEU A 565 -46.67 19.27 0.10
C LEU A 565 -46.69 19.68 1.57
N GLN A 566 -47.13 20.91 1.85
CA GLN A 566 -47.37 21.36 3.22
C GLN A 566 -48.71 22.07 3.30
N VAL A 567 -49.42 21.85 4.40
CA VAL A 567 -50.62 22.63 4.73
C VAL A 567 -50.27 23.56 5.88
N THR A 568 -50.66 24.82 5.73
CA THR A 568 -50.51 25.84 6.76
C THR A 568 -51.88 26.41 7.12
N ALA A 569 -52.03 26.92 8.34
CA ALA A 569 -53.27 27.56 8.77
C ALA A 569 -52.99 28.74 9.70
N GLU A 570 -53.79 29.80 9.61
CA GLU A 570 -53.68 31.01 10.44
C GLU A 570 -55.07 31.42 10.97
N ASP A 571 -55.14 31.73 12.26
CA ASP A 571 -56.36 32.25 12.90
C ASP A 571 -56.43 33.78 12.81
N SER A 572 -57.58 34.36 13.20
CA SER A 572 -57.76 35.83 13.18
C SER A 572 -56.87 36.60 14.16
N SER A 573 -56.25 35.90 15.10
CA SER A 573 -55.34 36.45 16.12
C SER A 573 -53.88 36.45 15.65
N GLY A 574 -53.60 35.83 14.49
CA GLY A 574 -52.26 35.64 13.94
C GLY A 574 -51.54 34.39 14.46
N ASP A 575 -52.26 33.48 15.14
CA ASP A 575 -51.72 32.18 15.52
C ASP A 575 -51.64 31.28 14.29
N TYR A 576 -50.51 30.60 14.08
CA TYR A 576 -50.15 29.96 12.81
C TYR A 576 -49.62 28.53 12.98
N ALA A 577 -50.15 27.56 12.22
CA ALA A 577 -49.70 26.16 12.16
C ALA A 577 -49.08 25.78 10.81
N LYS A 578 -48.26 24.74 10.82
CA LYS A 578 -47.94 23.97 9.62
C LYS A 578 -47.87 22.46 9.88
N THR A 579 -48.14 21.65 8.85
CA THR A 579 -47.81 20.22 8.85
C THR A 579 -46.34 20.02 8.53
N TYR A 580 -45.80 18.83 8.78
CA TYR A 580 -44.54 18.43 8.14
C TYR A 580 -44.76 18.34 6.61
N PRO A 581 -43.72 18.59 5.78
CA PRO A 581 -43.77 18.38 4.35
C PRO A 581 -43.96 16.91 4.01
N LEU A 582 -44.97 16.64 3.20
CA LEU A 582 -45.37 15.30 2.81
C LEU A 582 -44.85 15.00 1.41
N LEU A 583 -44.08 13.93 1.27
CA LEU A 583 -43.56 13.49 -0.03
C LEU A 583 -44.66 12.77 -0.82
N ILE A 584 -44.96 13.28 -2.02
CA ILE A 584 -45.95 12.71 -2.93
C ILE A 584 -45.27 12.34 -4.25
N LYS A 585 -45.43 11.10 -4.69
CA LYS A 585 -44.95 10.66 -6.01
C LYS A 585 -46.13 10.27 -6.88
N VAL A 586 -46.31 10.94 -8.01
CA VAL A 586 -47.34 10.62 -9.01
C VAL A 586 -46.67 10.02 -10.23
N LYS A 587 -47.07 8.83 -10.65
CA LYS A 587 -46.54 8.19 -11.86
C LYS A 587 -46.76 9.10 -13.05
N GLU A 588 -45.72 9.26 -13.86
CA GLU A 588 -45.90 9.83 -15.19
C GLU A 588 -46.69 8.81 -16.00
N GLY A 589 -47.98 9.07 -16.21
CA GLY A 589 -48.78 8.24 -17.10
C GLY A 589 -48.11 8.18 -18.47
N THR A 590 -47.85 6.97 -18.96
CA THR A 590 -47.67 6.76 -20.40
C THR A 590 -48.95 7.25 -21.07
N GLN A 591 -48.86 8.33 -21.86
CA GLN A 591 -49.98 8.74 -22.69
C GLN A 591 -50.43 7.55 -23.56
N PRO A 592 -51.75 7.32 -23.75
CA PRO A 592 -52.24 6.35 -24.71
C PRO A 592 -51.82 6.70 -26.14
#